data_AF-A0A2M7SGR4-F1
#
_entry.id   AF-A0A2M7SGR4-F1
#
_cell.length_a   1.000
_cell.length_b   1.000
_cell.length_c   1.000
_cell.angle_alpha   90.00
_cell.angle_beta   90.00
_cell.angle_gamma   90.00
#
_symmetry.space_group_name_H-M   'P 1'
#
loop_
_entity.id
_entity.type
_entity.pdbx_description
1 polymer ?
#
loop_
_entity_poly.entity_id
_entity_poly.type
_entity_poly.pdbx_seq_one_letter_code
_entity_poly.pdbx_strand_id
1 'polypeptide(L)'
;MAQSLYQFSSFILFFHFVLSLLNLHVAKRRLLVVAYLITLIFWVLDFTPLFVKGVVPKGSFNYASEPGLVYPFFLAFFFLCVSYSHYSMIKVYHTSSGLKRNQIKYLLVATLIAFFGGATNFLLVFSLIKTPPLGNYFVSIYTLILAYAIVKHRLMDIGIVIKKGATYAFLIIFLLIPSLVLTVFAQKHFFGSINYPFSFII
;
A
#
# COMPACT_ATOMS: atom_id res chain seq x y z
N MET A 1 -5.15 14.71 -6.57
CA MET A 1 -5.52 13.59 -7.47
C MET A 1 -4.56 12.40 -7.35
N ALA A 2 -3.23 12.56 -7.51
CA ALA A 2 -2.31 11.42 -7.33
C ALA A 2 -2.23 10.88 -5.88
N GLN A 3 -2.31 11.76 -4.88
CA GLN A 3 -2.15 11.36 -3.46
C GLN A 3 -3.30 10.50 -2.91
N SER A 4 -4.54 10.65 -3.42
CA SER A 4 -5.70 9.86 -3.00
C SER A 4 -5.61 8.42 -3.51
N LEU A 5 -5.16 8.22 -4.76
CA LEU A 5 -4.96 6.90 -5.39
C LEU A 5 -4.07 5.95 -4.57
N TYR A 6 -2.96 6.44 -4.02
CA TYR A 6 -2.06 5.64 -3.18
C TYR A 6 -2.70 5.19 -1.87
N GLN A 7 -3.61 6.00 -1.31
CA GLN A 7 -4.28 5.66 -0.07
C GLN A 7 -5.23 4.48 -0.26
N PHE A 8 -5.93 4.40 -1.40
CA PHE A 8 -6.89 3.31 -1.68
C PHE A 8 -6.23 1.93 -1.79
N SER A 9 -5.11 1.83 -2.49
CA SER A 9 -4.42 0.55 -2.68
C SER A 9 -3.77 0.05 -1.38
N SER A 10 -3.29 0.97 -0.54
CA SER A 10 -2.44 0.62 0.60
C SER A 10 -3.20 -0.15 1.70
N PHE A 11 -4.40 0.28 2.10
CA PHE A 11 -5.12 -0.35 3.21
C PHE A 11 -5.78 -1.69 2.82
N ILE A 12 -6.26 -1.82 1.58
CA ILE A 12 -6.87 -3.07 1.11
C ILE A 12 -5.80 -4.17 0.94
N LEU A 13 -4.61 -3.80 0.47
CA LEU A 13 -3.48 -4.71 0.40
C LEU A 13 -3.00 -5.11 1.79
N PHE A 14 -2.99 -4.19 2.75
CA PHE A 14 -2.74 -4.52 4.15
C PHE A 14 -3.78 -5.52 4.71
N PHE A 15 -5.07 -5.28 4.47
CA PHE A 15 -6.15 -6.18 4.90
C PHE A 15 -5.97 -7.59 4.32
N HIS A 16 -5.71 -7.69 3.01
CA HIS A 16 -5.41 -8.96 2.37
C HIS A 16 -4.16 -9.60 2.98
N PHE A 17 -3.07 -8.85 3.11
CA PHE A 17 -1.81 -9.33 3.67
C PHE A 17 -2.02 -9.93 5.07
N VAL A 18 -2.77 -9.28 5.95
CA VAL A 18 -3.08 -9.81 7.28
C VAL A 18 -3.86 -11.11 7.17
N LEU A 19 -4.91 -11.18 6.35
CA LEU A 19 -5.66 -12.43 6.18
C LEU A 19 -4.83 -13.55 5.55
N SER A 20 -3.90 -13.22 4.65
CA SER A 20 -2.96 -14.16 4.07
C SER A 20 -1.97 -14.65 5.12
N LEU A 21 -1.37 -13.75 5.89
CA LEU A 21 -0.44 -14.07 6.97
C LEU A 21 -1.11 -14.98 8.00
N LEU A 22 -2.37 -14.75 8.32
CA LEU A 22 -3.13 -15.56 9.27
C LEU A 22 -3.71 -16.86 8.65
N ASN A 23 -3.45 -17.14 7.36
CA ASN A 23 -4.04 -18.25 6.60
C ASN A 23 -5.59 -18.26 6.58
N LEU A 24 -6.21 -17.09 6.70
CA LEU A 24 -7.66 -16.90 6.70
C LEU A 24 -8.21 -16.49 5.32
N HIS A 25 -7.34 -16.17 4.35
CA HIS A 25 -7.73 -15.64 3.04
C HIS A 25 -8.68 -16.57 2.26
N VAL A 26 -8.50 -17.90 2.32
CA VAL A 26 -9.40 -18.87 1.67
C VAL A 26 -10.78 -18.87 2.35
N ALA A 27 -10.79 -19.00 3.68
CA ALA A 27 -12.03 -19.03 4.48
C ALA A 27 -12.81 -17.70 4.40
N LYS A 28 -12.11 -16.58 4.22
CA LYS A 28 -12.69 -15.24 4.12
C LYS A 28 -12.65 -14.67 2.70
N ARG A 29 -12.59 -15.53 1.67
CA ARG A 29 -12.53 -15.11 0.26
C ARG A 29 -13.69 -14.19 -0.13
N ARG A 30 -14.91 -14.50 0.31
CA ARG A 30 -16.09 -13.64 0.04
C ARG A 30 -15.91 -12.24 0.61
N LEU A 31 -15.40 -12.14 1.84
CA LEU A 31 -15.11 -10.86 2.50
C LEU A 31 -14.04 -10.07 1.72
N LEU A 32 -12.99 -10.74 1.25
CA LEU A 32 -11.96 -10.11 0.40
C LEU A 32 -12.55 -9.60 -0.92
N VAL A 33 -13.35 -10.40 -1.62
CA VAL A 33 -13.98 -9.99 -2.87
C VAL A 33 -14.88 -8.77 -2.66
N VAL A 34 -15.73 -8.79 -1.63
CA VAL A 34 -16.57 -7.64 -1.27
C VAL A 34 -15.72 -6.41 -0.95
N ALA A 35 -14.65 -6.57 -0.17
CA ALA A 35 -13.77 -5.46 0.17
C ALA A 35 -13.08 -4.88 -1.07
N TYR A 36 -12.62 -5.71 -2.01
CA TYR A 36 -12.06 -5.24 -3.28
C TYR A 36 -13.08 -4.52 -4.15
N LEU A 37 -14.32 -5.02 -4.24
CA LEU A 37 -15.39 -4.37 -4.99
C LEU A 37 -15.75 -3.00 -4.40
N ILE A 38 -15.85 -2.90 -3.07
CA ILE A 38 -16.09 -1.63 -2.38
C ILE A 38 -14.94 -0.65 -2.62
N THR A 39 -13.69 -1.10 -2.53
CA THR A 39 -12.53 -0.26 -2.85
C THR A 39 -12.54 0.20 -4.29
N LEU A 40 -12.94 -0.65 -5.25
CA LEU A 40 -13.08 -0.27 -6.65
C LEU A 40 -14.13 0.83 -6.84
N ILE A 41 -15.27 0.74 -6.14
CA ILE A 41 -16.30 1.79 -6.18
C ILE A 41 -15.72 3.11 -5.67
N PHE A 42 -15.06 3.12 -4.51
CA PHE A 42 -14.44 4.33 -3.98
C PHE A 42 -13.34 4.88 -4.90
N TRP A 43 -12.57 4.00 -5.53
CA TRP A 43 -11.54 4.37 -6.51
C TRP A 43 -12.14 5.08 -7.72
N VAL A 44 -13.27 4.61 -8.25
CA VAL A 44 -13.99 5.31 -9.33
C VAL A 44 -14.56 6.64 -8.85
N LEU A 45 -15.10 6.69 -7.62
CA LEU A 45 -15.67 7.92 -7.06
C LEU A 45 -14.60 8.99 -6.75
N ASP A 46 -13.34 8.62 -6.58
CA ASP A 46 -12.22 9.56 -6.36
C ASP A 46 -12.06 10.58 -7.49
N PHE A 47 -12.49 10.24 -8.71
CA PHE A 47 -12.49 11.15 -9.86
C PHE A 47 -13.63 12.17 -9.84
N THR A 48 -14.49 12.14 -8.82
CA THR A 48 -15.66 13.01 -8.70
C THR A 48 -15.54 13.95 -7.50
N PRO A 49 -16.16 15.15 -7.55
CA PRO A 49 -16.21 16.06 -6.39
C PRO A 49 -16.99 15.48 -5.21
N LEU A 50 -17.69 14.34 -5.39
CA LEU A 50 -18.34 13.61 -4.31
C LEU A 50 -17.33 13.04 -3.31
N PHE A 51 -16.09 12.77 -3.74
CA PHE A 51 -15.06 12.18 -2.89
C PHE A 51 -14.12 13.25 -2.30
N VAL A 52 -13.49 14.06 -3.14
CA VAL A 52 -12.70 15.24 -2.72
C VAL A 52 -13.16 16.43 -3.55
N LYS A 53 -13.67 17.47 -2.87
CA LYS A 53 -14.20 18.67 -3.55
C LYS A 53 -13.11 19.56 -4.11
N GLY A 54 -11.96 19.57 -3.44
CA GLY A 54 -10.85 20.44 -3.78
C GLY A 54 -9.74 20.36 -2.75
N VAL A 55 -8.78 21.27 -2.87
CA VAL A 55 -7.65 21.40 -1.95
C VAL A 55 -7.73 22.81 -1.36
N VAL A 56 -7.75 22.89 -0.04
CA VAL A 56 -7.89 24.14 0.71
C VAL A 56 -6.77 24.25 1.75
N PRO A 57 -6.28 25.47 2.05
CA PRO A 57 -5.34 25.66 3.13
C PRO A 57 -6.03 25.39 4.48
N LYS A 58 -5.43 24.54 5.31
CA LYS A 58 -5.88 24.24 6.69
C LYS A 58 -4.73 24.39 7.67
N GLY A 59 -4.80 25.44 8.51
CA GLY A 59 -3.75 25.73 9.49
C GLY A 59 -2.41 26.03 8.81
N SER A 60 -1.34 25.35 9.25
CA SER A 60 0.00 25.47 8.64
C SER A 60 0.16 24.70 7.32
N PHE A 61 -0.87 23.95 6.87
CA PHE A 61 -0.79 23.11 5.68
C PHE A 61 -1.59 23.71 4.53
N ASN A 62 -0.90 24.15 3.48
CA ASN A 62 -1.52 24.88 2.37
C ASN A 62 -2.31 24.00 1.39
N TYR A 63 -2.09 22.68 1.42
CA TYR A 63 -2.63 21.74 0.43
C TYR A 63 -3.47 20.62 1.05
N ALA A 64 -4.40 20.94 1.96
CA ALA A 64 -5.24 19.93 2.60
C ALA A 64 -6.47 19.59 1.75
N SER A 65 -6.79 18.30 1.62
CA SER A 65 -8.01 17.88 0.91
C SER A 65 -9.27 18.35 1.66
N GLU A 66 -10.25 18.84 0.89
CA GLU A 66 -11.60 19.08 1.38
C GLU A 66 -12.48 17.84 1.15
N PRO A 67 -13.00 17.22 2.22
CA PRO A 67 -13.78 15.99 2.09
C PRO A 67 -15.11 16.23 1.37
N GLY A 68 -15.39 15.41 0.37
CA GLY A 68 -16.70 15.32 -0.27
C GLY A 68 -17.70 14.50 0.54
N LEU A 69 -18.94 14.38 0.05
CA LEU A 69 -20.03 13.66 0.72
C LEU A 69 -19.71 12.18 0.98
N VAL A 70 -18.95 11.55 0.09
CA VAL A 70 -18.62 10.12 0.14
C VAL A 70 -17.41 9.83 1.04
N TYR A 71 -16.57 10.84 1.32
CA TYR A 71 -15.32 10.68 2.06
C TYR A 71 -15.50 10.05 3.47
N PRO A 72 -16.52 10.41 4.28
CA PRO A 72 -16.74 9.77 5.59
C PRO A 72 -17.07 8.28 5.48
N PHE A 73 -17.78 7.85 4.43
CA PHE A 73 -18.11 6.43 4.20
C PHE A 73 -16.86 5.63 3.85
N PHE A 74 -15.97 6.21 3.03
CA PHE A 74 -14.66 5.64 2.78
C PHE A 74 -13.84 5.51 4.06
N LEU A 75 -13.82 6.56 4.88
CA LEU A 75 -13.07 6.55 6.13
C LEU A 75 -13.61 5.50 7.11
N ALA A 76 -14.93 5.34 7.21
CA ALA A 76 -15.56 4.29 8.00
C ALA A 76 -15.17 2.90 7.49
N PHE A 77 -15.18 2.68 6.18
CA PHE A 77 -14.76 1.42 5.57
C PHE A 77 -13.27 1.12 5.80
N PHE A 78 -12.41 2.14 5.71
CA PHE A 78 -10.99 2.05 6.05
C PHE A 78 -10.80 1.59 7.50
N PHE A 79 -11.43 2.28 8.47
CA PHE A 79 -11.33 1.92 9.88
C PHE A 79 -11.91 0.53 10.17
N LEU A 80 -12.97 0.12 9.48
CA LEU A 80 -13.52 -1.23 9.59
C LEU A 80 -12.49 -2.29 9.15
N CYS A 81 -11.85 -2.12 8.00
CA CYS A 81 -10.83 -3.05 7.48
C CYS A 81 -9.62 -3.12 8.41
N VAL A 82 -9.13 -1.96 8.86
CA VAL A 82 -7.98 -1.87 9.77
C VAL A 82 -8.31 -2.52 11.11
N SER A 83 -9.48 -2.21 11.69
CA SER A 83 -9.89 -2.76 12.99
C SER A 83 -10.11 -4.27 12.91
N TYR A 84 -10.73 -4.77 11.84
CA TYR A 84 -10.90 -6.21 11.63
C TYR A 84 -9.55 -6.93 11.47
N SER A 85 -8.58 -6.30 10.81
CA SER A 85 -7.22 -6.84 10.69
C SER A 85 -6.55 -6.99 12.05
N HIS A 86 -6.60 -5.93 12.88
CA HIS A 86 -6.05 -5.97 14.24
C HIS A 86 -6.78 -6.98 15.13
N TYR A 87 -8.12 -7.03 15.07
CA TYR A 87 -8.92 -8.03 15.77
C TYR A 87 -8.51 -9.46 15.38
N SER A 88 -8.36 -9.73 14.08
CA SER A 88 -7.95 -11.05 13.57
C SER A 88 -6.56 -11.42 14.06
N MET A 89 -5.61 -10.46 14.05
CA MET A 89 -4.26 -10.66 14.59
C MET A 89 -4.30 -10.97 16.10
N ILE A 90 -5.06 -10.23 16.89
CA ILE A 90 -5.21 -10.49 18.34
C ILE A 90 -5.81 -11.87 18.59
N LYS A 91 -6.88 -12.23 17.86
CA LYS A 91 -7.54 -13.53 18.00
C LYS A 91 -6.57 -14.68 17.74
N VAL A 92 -5.82 -14.62 16.63
CA VAL A 92 -4.86 -15.67 16.25
C VAL A 92 -3.60 -15.63 17.12
N TYR A 93 -3.22 -14.47 17.65
CA TYR A 93 -2.09 -14.33 18.58
C TYR A 93 -2.26 -15.19 19.83
N HIS A 94 -3.47 -15.25 20.38
CA HIS A 94 -3.76 -16.06 21.58
C HIS A 94 -3.68 -17.58 21.34
N THR A 95 -3.89 -18.03 20.10
CA THR A 95 -3.83 -19.45 19.73
C THR A 95 -2.52 -19.84 19.04
N SER A 96 -1.63 -18.88 18.77
CA SER A 96 -0.35 -19.12 18.09
C SER A 96 0.78 -19.33 19.08
N SER A 97 1.80 -20.10 18.69
CA SER A 97 3.02 -20.32 19.46
C SER A 97 4.29 -20.09 18.62
N GLY A 98 5.44 -20.03 19.29
CA GLY A 98 6.75 -19.92 18.66
C GLY A 98 6.91 -18.73 17.69
N LEU A 99 7.49 -19.01 16.52
CA LEU A 99 7.79 -18.00 15.50
C LEU A 99 6.55 -17.22 15.07
N LYS A 100 5.41 -17.91 14.88
CA LYS A 100 4.18 -17.28 14.38
C LYS A 100 3.63 -16.25 15.35
N ARG A 101 3.68 -16.54 16.65
CA ARG A 101 3.25 -15.62 17.70
C ARG A 101 4.09 -14.35 17.70
N ASN A 102 5.41 -14.47 17.54
CA ASN A 102 6.31 -13.32 17.46
C ASN A 102 6.04 -12.48 16.21
N GLN A 103 5.90 -13.11 15.04
CA GLN A 103 5.52 -12.43 13.80
C GLN A 103 4.28 -11.56 13.96
N ILE A 104 3.21 -12.13 14.55
CA ILE A 104 1.97 -11.40 14.80
C ILE A 104 2.19 -10.27 15.80
N LYS A 105 2.92 -10.51 16.90
CA LYS A 105 3.21 -9.50 17.93
C LYS A 105 3.88 -8.26 17.33
N TYR A 106 4.99 -8.45 16.61
CA TYR A 106 5.75 -7.33 16.06
C TYR A 106 4.98 -6.63 14.95
N LEU A 107 4.27 -7.37 14.10
CA LEU A 107 3.43 -6.77 13.08
C LEU A 107 2.31 -5.93 13.70
N LEU A 108 1.60 -6.46 14.71
CA LEU A 108 0.52 -5.76 15.41
C LEU A 108 1.02 -4.44 16.03
N VAL A 109 2.15 -4.48 16.74
CA VAL A 109 2.74 -3.28 17.35
C VAL A 109 3.14 -2.27 16.29
N ALA A 110 3.83 -2.71 15.23
CA ALA A 110 4.24 -1.84 14.14
C ALA A 110 3.03 -1.17 13.48
N THR A 111 1.99 -1.94 13.15
CA THR A 111 0.83 -1.44 12.44
C THR A 111 -0.04 -0.55 13.32
N LEU A 112 -0.17 -0.83 14.62
CA LEU A 112 -0.87 0.08 15.54
C LEU A 112 -0.21 1.46 15.56
N ILE A 113 1.12 1.51 15.65
CA ILE A 113 1.88 2.77 15.62
C ILE A 113 1.66 3.49 14.28
N ALA A 114 1.77 2.76 13.16
CA ALA A 114 1.58 3.32 11.82
C ALA A 114 0.18 3.89 11.60
N PHE A 115 -0.86 3.12 11.94
CA PHE A 115 -2.25 3.53 11.74
C PHE A 115 -2.68 4.62 12.70
N PHE A 116 -2.15 4.64 13.94
CA PHE A 116 -2.40 5.74 14.87
C PHE A 116 -1.79 7.05 14.35
N GLY A 117 -0.54 7.00 13.86
CA GLY A 117 0.08 8.14 13.19
C GLY A 117 -0.69 8.56 11.94
N GLY A 118 -1.06 7.61 11.08
CA GLY A 118 -1.86 7.85 9.87
C GLY A 118 -3.20 8.50 10.18
N ALA A 119 -3.89 8.07 11.24
CA ALA A 119 -5.18 8.60 11.65
C ALA A 119 -5.16 10.11 11.96
N THR A 120 -4.02 10.63 12.42
CA THR A 120 -3.85 12.07 12.65
C THR A 120 -4.01 12.91 11.37
N ASN A 121 -3.73 12.35 10.19
CA ASN A 121 -3.97 13.05 8.93
C ASN A 121 -5.46 13.31 8.68
N PHE A 122 -6.34 12.39 9.09
CA PHE A 122 -7.78 12.58 8.92
C PHE A 122 -8.30 13.70 9.82
N LEU A 123 -7.70 13.91 11.00
CA LEU A 123 -8.06 15.02 11.88
C LEU A 123 -7.83 16.39 11.21
N LEU A 124 -6.78 16.51 10.39
CA LEU A 124 -6.55 17.70 9.56
C LEU A 124 -7.60 17.84 8.45
N VAL A 125 -7.98 16.73 7.79
CA VAL A 125 -9.00 16.74 6.73
C VAL A 125 -10.36 17.20 7.26
N PHE A 126 -10.73 16.86 8.49
CA PHE A 126 -11.95 17.34 9.14
C PHE A 126 -11.79 18.68 9.89
N SER A 127 -10.65 19.36 9.72
CA SER A 127 -10.33 20.64 10.37
C SER A 127 -10.41 20.60 11.91
N LEU A 128 -10.27 19.42 12.51
CA LEU A 128 -10.30 19.21 13.96
C LEU A 128 -8.99 19.65 14.63
N ILE A 129 -7.89 19.67 13.85
CA ILE A 129 -6.56 20.06 14.30
C ILE A 129 -5.95 21.00 13.24
N LYS A 130 -5.21 22.03 13.68
CA LYS A 130 -4.54 23.02 12.82
C LYS A 130 -3.02 22.79 12.68
N THR A 131 -2.47 21.83 13.42
CA THR A 131 -1.03 21.49 13.37
C THR A 131 -0.71 20.60 12.18
N PRO A 132 0.53 20.68 11.64
CA PRO A 132 0.96 19.80 10.56
C PRO A 132 0.88 18.33 10.98
N PRO A 133 0.59 17.40 10.06
CA PRO A 133 0.36 16.01 10.39
C PRO A 133 1.61 15.37 11.01
N LEU A 134 1.56 15.14 12.32
CA LEU A 134 2.62 14.45 13.08
C LEU A 134 2.76 12.98 12.67
N GLY A 135 1.81 12.44 11.90
CA GLY A 135 1.77 11.07 11.40
C GLY A 135 3.04 10.60 10.70
N ASN A 136 3.77 11.50 10.03
CA ASN A 136 4.97 11.14 9.28
C ASN A 136 6.09 10.59 10.16
N TYR A 137 6.22 11.05 11.41
CA TYR A 137 7.24 10.53 12.33
C TYR A 137 6.97 9.08 12.75
N PHE A 138 5.70 8.69 12.86
CA PHE A 138 5.30 7.33 13.19
C PHE A 138 5.59 6.34 12.06
N VAL A 139 5.63 6.80 10.81
CA VAL A 139 5.98 5.95 9.65
C VAL A 139 7.43 5.46 9.74
N SER A 140 8.36 6.32 10.18
CA SER A 140 9.76 5.93 10.39
C SER A 140 9.90 4.85 11.47
N ILE A 141 9.20 5.02 12.60
CA ILE A 141 9.20 4.05 13.70
C ILE A 141 8.62 2.70 13.25
N TYR A 142 7.48 2.75 12.56
CA TYR A 142 6.86 1.56 11.95
C TYR A 142 7.83 0.80 11.05
N THR A 143 8.54 1.52 10.18
CA THR A 143 9.46 0.93 9.20
C THR A 143 10.58 0.16 9.89
N LEU A 144 11.14 0.72 10.97
CA LEU A 144 12.20 0.06 11.75
C LEU A 144 11.70 -1.23 12.43
N ILE A 145 10.53 -1.17 13.07
CA ILE A 145 9.94 -2.35 13.74
C ILE A 145 9.61 -3.44 12.71
N LEU A 146 9.05 -3.04 11.57
CA LEU A 146 8.72 -3.98 10.50
C LEU A 146 9.96 -4.61 9.89
N ALA A 147 11.01 -3.83 9.61
CA ALA A 147 12.28 -4.35 9.10
C ALA A 147 12.89 -5.37 10.08
N TYR A 148 12.87 -5.07 11.38
CA TYR A 148 13.29 -6.02 12.42
C TYR A 148 12.45 -7.30 12.40
N ALA A 149 11.11 -7.19 12.28
CA ALA A 149 10.22 -8.34 12.23
C ALA A 149 10.47 -9.22 10.99
N ILE A 150 10.71 -8.59 9.83
CA ILE A 150 11.02 -9.27 8.57
C ILE A 150 12.33 -10.04 8.70
N VAL A 151 13.40 -9.39 9.16
CA VAL A 151 14.75 -9.99 9.20
C VAL A 151 14.87 -11.01 10.33
N LYS A 152 14.46 -10.65 11.55
CA LYS A 152 14.69 -11.50 12.74
C LYS A 152 13.65 -12.59 12.91
N HIS A 153 12.38 -12.28 12.63
CA HIS A 153 11.25 -13.20 12.85
C HIS A 153 10.73 -13.83 11.56
N ARG A 154 11.44 -13.65 10.45
CA ARG A 154 11.11 -14.20 9.12
C ARG A 154 9.63 -13.98 8.79
N LEU A 155 9.11 -12.78 9.11
CA LEU A 155 7.69 -12.41 8.92
C LEU A 155 7.20 -12.76 7.52
N MET A 156 8.12 -12.65 6.56
CA MET A 156 8.02 -13.16 5.21
C MET A 156 9.18 -14.13 5.00
N ASP A 157 8.99 -15.20 4.22
CA ASP A 157 10.11 -16.03 3.79
C ASP A 157 10.98 -15.22 2.81
N ILE A 158 11.87 -14.41 3.37
CA ILE A 158 12.66 -13.44 2.62
C ILE A 158 13.60 -14.14 1.65
N GLY A 159 13.99 -15.40 1.94
CA GLY A 159 14.79 -16.20 1.02
C GLY A 159 14.05 -16.49 -0.27
N ILE A 160 12.77 -16.86 -0.19
CA ILE A 160 11.92 -17.07 -1.37
C ILE A 160 11.69 -15.76 -2.12
N VAL A 161 11.42 -14.67 -1.39
CA VAL A 161 11.15 -13.36 -2.01
C VAL A 161 12.38 -12.83 -2.73
N ILE A 162 13.57 -12.90 -2.11
CA ILE A 162 14.83 -12.49 -2.74
C ILE A 162 15.13 -13.38 -3.94
N LYS A 163 15.01 -14.71 -3.83
CA LYS A 163 15.26 -15.63 -4.95
C LYS A 163 14.33 -15.36 -6.13
N LYS A 164 13.01 -15.26 -5.88
CA LYS A 164 12.03 -15.00 -6.93
C LYS A 164 12.19 -13.59 -7.50
N GLY A 165 12.41 -12.59 -6.67
CA GLY A 165 12.65 -11.20 -7.08
C GLY A 165 13.90 -11.07 -7.95
N ALA A 166 15.00 -11.70 -7.56
CA ALA A 166 16.23 -11.75 -8.36
C ALA A 166 16.01 -12.50 -9.68
N THR A 167 15.28 -13.62 -9.66
CA THR A 167 14.94 -14.39 -10.87
C THR A 167 14.12 -13.54 -11.84
N TYR A 168 13.09 -12.84 -11.36
CA TYR A 168 12.28 -11.96 -12.19
C TYR A 168 13.06 -10.74 -12.69
N ALA A 169 13.87 -10.11 -11.85
CA ALA A 169 14.73 -9.01 -12.28
C ALA A 169 15.71 -9.46 -13.37
N PHE A 170 16.33 -10.64 -13.21
CA PHE A 170 17.20 -11.23 -14.21
C PHE A 170 16.45 -11.53 -15.51
N LEU A 171 15.25 -12.12 -15.45
CA LEU A 171 14.40 -12.37 -16.63
C LEU A 171 14.04 -11.07 -17.35
N ILE A 172 13.67 -10.02 -16.61
CA ILE A 172 13.34 -8.70 -17.18
C ILE A 172 14.56 -8.12 -17.89
N ILE A 173 15.73 -8.13 -17.25
CA ILE A 173 16.98 -7.64 -17.85
C ILE A 173 17.34 -8.47 -19.10
N PHE A 174 17.21 -9.79 -19.01
CA PHE A 174 17.51 -10.72 -20.10
C PHE A 174 16.54 -10.58 -21.28
N LEU A 175 15.30 -10.13 -21.06
CA LEU A 175 14.35 -9.85 -22.14
C LEU A 175 14.53 -8.43 -22.71
N LEU A 176 14.66 -7.42 -21.85
CA LEU A 176 14.72 -6.02 -22.26
C LEU A 176 16.03 -5.68 -22.98
N ILE A 177 17.18 -6.16 -22.51
CA ILE A 177 18.47 -5.81 -23.13
C ILE A 177 18.54 -6.31 -24.58
N PRO A 178 18.28 -7.59 -24.91
CA PRO A 178 18.29 -8.05 -26.30
C PRO A 178 17.21 -7.39 -27.14
N SER A 179 16.03 -7.12 -26.58
CA SER A 179 14.97 -6.39 -27.29
C SER A 179 15.44 -5.00 -27.72
N LEU A 180 16.03 -4.23 -26.80
CA LEU A 180 16.58 -2.90 -27.07
C LEU A 180 17.74 -2.94 -28.08
N VAL A 181 18.61 -3.95 -27.98
CA VAL A 181 19.71 -4.12 -28.94
C VAL A 181 19.17 -4.44 -30.33
N LEU A 182 18.16 -5.31 -30.43
CA LEU A 182 17.52 -5.68 -31.68
C LEU A 182 16.80 -4.49 -32.33
N THR A 183 16.07 -3.69 -31.55
CA THR A 183 15.38 -2.50 -32.06
C THR A 183 16.35 -1.44 -32.56
N VAL A 184 17.45 -1.18 -31.84
CA VAL A 184 18.50 -0.25 -32.28
C VAL A 184 19.23 -0.77 -33.53
N PHE A 185 19.53 -2.07 -33.58
CA PHE A 185 20.17 -2.66 -34.76
C PHE A 185 19.25 -2.61 -35.99
N ALA A 186 17.96 -2.95 -35.82
CA ALA A 186 16.96 -2.87 -36.88
C ALA A 186 16.80 -1.42 -37.38
N GLN A 187 16.72 -0.43 -36.48
CA GLN A 187 16.69 0.98 -36.88
C GLN A 187 17.91 1.38 -37.71
N LYS A 188 19.11 0.99 -37.27
CA LYS A 188 20.34 1.30 -37.98
C LYS A 188 20.37 0.67 -39.38
N HIS A 189 19.86 -0.56 -39.52
CA HIS A 189 19.88 -1.28 -40.80
C HIS A 189 18.81 -0.78 -41.79
N PHE A 190 17.58 -0.53 -41.31
CA PHE A 190 16.44 -0.16 -42.18
C PHE A 190 16.27 1.35 -42.38
N PHE A 191 16.56 2.18 -41.36
CA PHE A 191 16.28 3.62 -41.39
C PHE A 191 17.53 4.50 -41.46
N GLY A 192 18.75 3.91 -41.37
CA GLY A 192 20.03 4.62 -41.47
C GLY A 192 20.31 5.65 -40.37
N SER A 193 19.37 5.83 -39.43
CA SER A 193 19.43 6.77 -38.32
C SER A 193 18.90 6.09 -37.06
N ILE A 194 19.47 6.44 -35.91
CA ILE A 194 19.09 5.87 -34.61
C ILE A 194 18.25 6.91 -33.89
N ASN A 195 17.03 6.54 -33.52
CA ASN A 195 16.14 7.40 -32.75
C ASN A 195 15.93 6.79 -31.36
N TYR A 196 16.78 7.18 -30.41
CA TYR A 196 16.77 6.68 -29.03
C TYR A 196 15.43 6.84 -28.31
N PRO A 197 14.69 7.96 -28.43
CA PRO A 197 13.36 8.06 -27.82
C PRO A 197 12.37 7.03 -28.38
N PHE A 198 12.43 6.70 -29.68
CA PHE A 198 11.58 5.67 -30.28
C PHE A 198 11.94 4.26 -29.77
N SER A 199 13.23 3.96 -29.62
CA SER A 199 13.70 2.65 -29.14
C SER A 199 13.38 2.37 -27.67
N PHE A 200 13.08 3.41 -26.88
CA PHE A 200 12.71 3.28 -25.46
C PHE A 200 11.19 3.11 -25.26
N ILE A 201 10.38 3.47 -26.27
CA ILE A 201 8.91 3.41 -26.23
C ILE A 201 8.38 2.03 -26.70
N ILE A 202 9.16 1.31 -27.51
CA ILE A 202 8.87 -0.04 -28.03
C ILE A 202 9.55 -1.10 -27.19
#